data_AF-A0A969JFY8-F1
#
_entry.id   AF-A0A969JFY8-F1
#
_cell.length_a   1.000
_cell.length_b   1.000
_cell.length_c   1.000
_cell.angle_alpha   90.00
_cell.angle_beta   90.00
_cell.angle_gamma   90.00
#
_symmetry.space_group_name_H-M   'P 1'
#
loop_
_entity.id
_entity.type
_entity.pdbx_description
1 polymer ?
#
loop_
_entity_poly.entity_id
_entity_poly.type
_entity_poly.pdbx_seq_one_letter_code
_entity_poly.pdbx_strand_id
1 'polypeptide(L)'
;MKKIYQFTAIIVGAFAFLTATKAQPLPAENQKEAILIMNAKAHLGDGRMIENAVIGFENGKITLVGDATTIRIDRTMYKKTVDAQGKHVYPGFIATNTPLGLVEIDAVRATTDVSEVGDMKPLSTQHCGV
;
A
#
# COMPACT_ATOMS: atom_id res chain seq x y z
N MET A 1 -21.06 48.72 -11.45
CA MET A 1 -21.52 47.40 -11.96
C MET A 1 -20.40 46.56 -12.57
N LYS A 2 -19.60 47.08 -13.52
CA LYS A 2 -18.50 46.32 -14.17
C LYS A 2 -17.47 45.70 -13.20
N LYS A 3 -17.15 46.39 -12.09
CA LYS A 3 -16.21 45.89 -11.07
C LYS A 3 -16.77 44.72 -10.24
N ILE A 4 -18.09 44.63 -10.03
CA ILE A 4 -18.71 43.51 -9.29
C ILE A 4 -18.55 42.19 -10.06
N TYR A 5 -18.72 42.24 -11.39
CA TYR A 5 -18.53 41.09 -12.28
C TYR A 5 -17.06 40.66 -12.40
N GLN A 6 -16.13 41.61 -12.25
CA GLN A 6 -14.70 41.28 -12.20
C GLN A 6 -14.32 40.60 -10.89
N PHE A 7 -14.89 41.01 -9.75
CA PHE A 7 -14.66 40.33 -8.47
C PHE A 7 -15.28 38.92 -8.44
N THR A 8 -16.49 38.74 -8.99
CA THR A 8 -17.09 37.40 -9.07
C THR A 8 -16.34 36.49 -10.03
N ALA A 9 -15.84 36.99 -11.17
CA ALA A 9 -15.01 36.22 -12.09
C ALA A 9 -13.68 35.75 -11.47
N ILE A 10 -13.03 36.58 -10.64
CA ILE A 10 -11.80 36.21 -9.94
C ILE A 10 -12.06 35.14 -8.88
N ILE A 11 -13.17 35.24 -8.13
CA ILE A 11 -13.54 34.25 -7.11
C ILE A 11 -13.87 32.89 -7.74
N VAL A 12 -14.61 32.88 -8.85
CA VAL A 12 -14.93 31.63 -9.58
C VAL A 12 -13.67 31.01 -10.21
N GLY A 13 -12.75 31.84 -10.74
CA GLY A 13 -11.46 31.37 -11.24
C GLY A 13 -10.55 30.78 -10.16
N ALA A 14 -10.53 31.37 -8.96
CA ALA A 14 -9.77 30.87 -7.83
C ALA A 14 -10.33 29.53 -7.28
N PHE A 15 -11.65 29.37 -7.29
CA PHE A 15 -12.31 28.13 -6.86
C PHE A 15 -12.06 26.97 -7.83
N ALA A 16 -11.96 27.25 -9.14
CA ALA A 16 -11.64 26.25 -10.16
C ALA A 16 -10.18 25.73 -10.09
N PHE A 17 -9.26 26.50 -9.48
CA PHE A 17 -7.85 26.10 -9.36
C PHE A 17 -7.58 25.15 -8.18
N LEU A 18 -8.46 25.11 -7.17
CA LEU A 18 -8.29 24.24 -5.99
C LEU A 18 -8.68 22.77 -6.23
N THR A 19 -9.40 22.44 -7.29
CA THR A 19 -9.96 21.08 -7.52
C THR A 19 -9.06 20.16 -8.35
N ALA A 20 -7.83 20.59 -8.68
CA ALA A 20 -6.95 19.89 -9.62
C ALA A 20 -5.81 19.07 -8.97
N THR A 21 -5.90 18.66 -7.71
CA THR A 21 -4.88 17.78 -7.11
C THR A 21 -5.18 16.30 -7.38
N LYS A 22 -4.78 15.81 -8.56
CA LYS A 22 -4.66 14.38 -8.82
C LYS A 22 -3.37 13.88 -8.17
N ALA A 23 -3.48 13.22 -7.02
CA ALA A 23 -2.34 12.55 -6.39
C ALA A 23 -1.94 11.32 -7.23
N GLN A 24 -0.88 11.44 -8.03
CA GLN A 24 -0.23 10.27 -8.61
C GLN A 24 0.64 9.59 -7.55
N PRO A 25 0.56 8.26 -7.38
CA PRO A 25 1.54 7.55 -6.56
C PRO A 25 2.91 7.68 -7.23
N LEU A 26 3.77 8.51 -6.64
CA LEU A 26 5.18 8.61 -7.01
C LEU A 26 5.93 7.42 -6.39
N PRO A 27 6.87 6.79 -7.11
CA PRO A 27 7.78 5.83 -6.52
C PRO A 27 8.46 6.41 -5.27
N ALA A 28 8.62 5.60 -4.23
CA ALA A 28 9.32 6.03 -3.02
C ALA A 28 10.76 6.45 -3.35
N GLU A 29 11.27 7.47 -2.64
CA GLU A 29 12.68 7.85 -2.77
C GLU A 29 13.60 6.68 -2.42
N ASN A 30 14.76 6.62 -3.08
CA ASN A 30 15.77 5.63 -2.76
C ASN A 30 16.20 5.74 -1.29
N GLN A 31 16.39 4.59 -0.64
CA GLN A 31 16.89 4.52 0.72
C GLN A 31 18.29 5.14 0.80
N LYS A 32 18.49 6.10 1.70
CA LYS A 32 19.75 6.86 1.84
C LYS A 32 20.64 6.36 2.99
N GLU A 33 20.11 5.53 3.89
CA GLU A 33 20.77 5.18 5.15
C GLU A 33 20.54 3.70 5.50
N ALA A 34 21.56 3.05 6.06
CA ALA A 34 21.44 1.70 6.62
C ALA A 34 20.58 1.71 7.89
N ILE A 35 19.61 0.80 7.96
CA ILE A 35 18.66 0.68 9.06
C ILE A 35 18.78 -0.70 9.70
N LEU A 36 18.76 -0.73 11.04
CA LEU A 36 18.75 -1.93 11.85
C LEU A 36 17.43 -2.01 12.64
N ILE A 37 16.75 -3.15 12.59
CA ILE A 37 15.59 -3.47 13.42
C ILE A 37 16.03 -4.53 14.43
N MET A 38 15.68 -4.34 15.70
CA MET A 38 16.08 -5.22 16.80
C MET A 38 14.89 -5.68 17.63
N ASN A 39 15.06 -6.80 18.34
CA ASN A 39 14.12 -7.36 19.31
C ASN A 39 12.75 -7.73 18.72
N ALA A 40 12.66 -7.87 17.39
CA ALA A 40 11.43 -8.25 16.72
C ALA A 40 11.28 -9.77 16.66
N LYS A 41 10.03 -10.23 16.63
CA LYS A 41 9.70 -11.59 16.22
C LYS A 41 9.65 -11.66 14.69
N ALA A 42 10.65 -12.25 14.05
CA ALA A 42 10.72 -12.29 12.58
C ALA A 42 10.20 -13.61 12.03
N HIS A 43 9.26 -13.54 11.09
CA HIS A 43 8.79 -14.67 10.30
C HIS A 43 9.53 -14.68 8.97
N LEU A 44 10.13 -15.82 8.59
CA LEU A 44 11.01 -15.89 7.42
C LEU A 44 10.26 -16.21 6.11
N GLY A 45 8.99 -16.57 6.18
CA GLY A 45 8.16 -16.92 5.02
C GLY A 45 8.27 -18.39 4.59
N ASP A 46 9.19 -19.16 5.16
CA ASP A 46 9.33 -20.60 4.96
C ASP A 46 8.74 -21.44 6.11
N GLY A 47 7.93 -20.80 6.95
CA GLY A 47 7.33 -21.40 8.15
C GLY A 47 8.20 -21.29 9.41
N ARG A 48 9.46 -20.83 9.31
CA ARG A 48 10.31 -20.61 10.49
C ARG A 48 10.15 -19.20 11.06
N MET A 49 10.43 -19.10 12.35
CA MET A 49 10.33 -17.87 13.13
C MET A 49 11.56 -17.69 14.03
N ILE A 50 12.02 -16.45 14.15
CA ILE A 50 13.08 -16.04 15.09
C ILE A 50 12.44 -15.14 16.15
N GLU A 51 12.49 -15.55 17.41
CA GLU A 51 11.83 -14.85 18.52
C GLU A 51 12.50 -13.52 18.89
N ASN A 52 13.83 -13.47 18.82
CA ASN A 52 14.63 -12.27 19.07
C ASN A 52 15.49 -11.93 17.85
N ALA A 53 14.86 -11.41 16.81
CA ALA A 53 15.52 -11.15 15.55
C ALA A 53 16.25 -9.80 15.52
N VAL A 54 17.35 -9.80 14.78
CA VAL A 54 17.99 -8.61 14.24
C VAL A 54 17.85 -8.62 12.72
N ILE A 55 17.44 -7.50 12.15
CA ILE A 55 17.24 -7.34 10.71
C ILE A 55 17.94 -6.07 10.27
N GLY A 56 18.95 -6.20 9.41
CA GLY A 56 19.66 -5.07 8.80
C GLY A 56 19.30 -4.95 7.32
N PHE A 57 19.09 -3.72 6.85
CA PHE A 57 18.86 -3.46 5.43
C PHE A 57 19.39 -2.09 4.99
N GLU A 58 19.88 -2.03 3.76
CA GLU A 58 20.47 -0.86 3.12
C GLU A 58 20.23 -0.92 1.61
N ASN A 59 20.06 0.25 0.96
CA ASN A 59 19.84 0.36 -0.48
C ASN A 59 18.67 -0.51 -1.00
N GLY A 60 17.61 -0.64 -0.20
CA GLY A 60 16.45 -1.47 -0.52
C GLY A 60 16.71 -2.99 -0.46
N LYS A 61 17.87 -3.41 0.04
CA LYS A 61 18.25 -4.82 0.16
C LYS A 61 18.46 -5.22 1.62
N ILE A 62 18.03 -6.42 1.95
CA ILE A 62 18.28 -7.02 3.26
C ILE A 62 19.75 -7.45 3.31
N THR A 63 20.48 -6.97 4.30
CA THR A 63 21.91 -7.28 4.50
C THR A 63 22.12 -8.30 5.61
N LEU A 64 21.19 -8.38 6.56
CA LEU A 64 21.26 -9.28 7.70
C LEU A 64 19.87 -9.68 8.16
N VAL A 65 19.68 -10.97 8.45
CA VAL A 65 18.57 -11.50 9.25
C VAL A 65 19.13 -12.59 10.14
N GLY A 66 18.90 -12.52 11.44
CA GLY A 66 19.30 -13.60 12.33
C GLY A 66 18.92 -13.36 13.78
N ASP A 67 19.33 -14.27 14.65
CA ASP A 67 19.04 -14.20 16.08
C ASP A 67 20.02 -13.25 16.79
N ALA A 68 19.47 -12.22 17.43
CA ALA A 68 20.23 -11.20 18.14
C ALA A 68 21.00 -11.73 19.35
N THR A 69 20.69 -12.94 19.86
CA THR A 69 21.45 -13.60 20.93
C THR A 69 22.73 -14.27 20.45
N THR A 70 22.79 -14.63 19.16
CA THR A 70 23.90 -15.39 18.58
C THR A 70 24.85 -14.53 17.76
N ILE A 71 24.35 -13.42 17.20
CA ILE A 71 25.09 -12.57 16.27
C ILE A 71 25.55 -11.31 16.99
N ARG A 72 26.85 -11.01 16.90
CA ARG A 72 27.39 -9.69 17.30
C ARG A 72 27.24 -8.74 16.13
N ILE A 73 26.36 -7.75 16.26
CA ILE A 73 26.15 -6.70 15.26
C ILE A 73 26.98 -5.47 15.66
N ASP A 74 27.76 -4.95 14.71
CA ASP A 74 28.35 -3.62 14.87
C ASP A 74 27.28 -2.56 14.59
N ARG A 75 26.75 -1.95 15.65
CA ARG A 75 25.73 -0.91 15.57
C ARG A 75 26.22 0.38 14.90
N THR A 76 27.54 0.60 14.83
CA THR A 76 28.10 1.82 14.21
C THR A 76 27.93 1.84 12.70
N MET A 77 27.73 0.68 12.09
CA MET A 77 27.46 0.52 10.65
C MET A 77 26.04 0.94 10.26
N TYR A 78 25.13 1.11 11.22
CA TYR A 78 23.73 1.45 10.98
C TYR A 78 23.42 2.83 11.53
N LYS A 79 23.04 3.75 10.64
CA LYS A 79 22.74 5.14 11.00
C LYS A 79 21.43 5.28 11.78
N LYS A 80 20.50 4.33 11.59
CA LYS A 80 19.24 4.27 12.30
C LYS A 80 19.01 2.89 12.88
N THR A 81 18.73 2.83 14.17
CA THR A 81 18.30 1.61 14.86
C THR A 81 16.86 1.78 15.33
N VAL A 82 16.03 0.76 15.11
CA VAL A 82 14.63 0.69 15.50
C VAL A 82 14.48 -0.48 16.47
N ASP A 83 14.00 -0.20 17.67
CA ASP A 83 13.59 -1.24 18.62
C ASP A 83 12.15 -1.64 18.34
N ALA A 84 11.95 -2.92 18.06
CA ALA A 84 10.67 -3.52 17.69
C ALA A 84 10.25 -4.60 18.70
N GLN A 85 10.65 -4.44 19.97
CA GLN A 85 10.27 -5.34 21.05
C GLN A 85 8.75 -5.59 21.10
N GLY A 86 8.38 -6.87 21.15
CA GLY A 86 6.97 -7.30 21.19
C GLY A 86 6.22 -7.11 19.86
N LYS A 87 6.91 -6.70 18.79
CA LYS A 87 6.34 -6.60 17.43
C LYS A 87 6.75 -7.81 16.60
N HIS A 88 5.97 -8.04 15.56
CA HIS A 88 6.23 -9.08 14.57
C HIS A 88 6.61 -8.46 13.23
N VAL A 89 7.61 -9.04 12.58
CA VAL A 89 8.06 -8.67 11.23
C VAL A 89 7.75 -9.83 10.30
N TYR A 90 7.10 -9.52 9.18
CA TYR A 90 6.73 -10.46 8.14
C TYR A 90 7.34 -10.05 6.81
N PRO A 91 7.56 -10.99 5.87
CA PRO A 91 7.80 -10.64 4.48
C PRO A 91 6.63 -9.83 3.93
N GLY A 92 6.91 -8.98 2.93
CA GLY A 92 5.85 -8.23 2.25
C GLY A 92 4.81 -9.17 1.64
N PHE A 93 3.53 -8.82 1.76
CA PHE A 93 2.46 -9.60 1.15
C PHE A 93 2.41 -9.35 -0.36
N ILE A 94 2.24 -10.41 -1.12
CA ILE A 94 2.02 -10.36 -2.56
C ILE A 94 0.54 -10.64 -2.80
N ALA A 95 -0.21 -9.59 -3.16
CA ALA A 95 -1.60 -9.74 -3.59
C ALA A 95 -1.61 -10.11 -5.08
N THR A 96 -1.93 -11.37 -5.39
CA THR A 96 -1.86 -11.92 -6.76
C THR A 96 -3.07 -11.55 -7.63
N ASN A 97 -4.17 -11.08 -7.04
CA ASN A 97 -5.41 -10.73 -7.75
C ASN A 97 -5.74 -9.24 -7.71
N THR A 98 -4.75 -8.36 -7.57
CA THR A 98 -5.05 -6.91 -7.55
C THR A 98 -5.66 -6.48 -8.89
N PRO A 99 -6.74 -5.68 -8.90
CA PRO A 99 -7.34 -5.15 -10.13
C PRO A 99 -6.47 -4.08 -10.83
N LEU A 100 -5.25 -3.85 -10.34
CA LEU A 100 -4.27 -2.92 -10.91
C LEU A 100 -3.94 -3.38 -12.34
N GLY A 101 -4.46 -2.65 -13.33
CA GLY A 101 -4.31 -2.96 -14.76
C GLY A 101 -5.44 -3.79 -15.38
N LEU A 102 -6.44 -4.24 -14.61
CA LEU A 102 -7.67 -4.88 -15.13
C LEU A 102 -8.88 -3.95 -15.08
N VAL A 103 -8.88 -2.97 -14.18
CA VAL A 103 -9.82 -1.85 -14.23
C VAL A 103 -9.14 -0.73 -14.99
N GLU A 104 -9.19 -0.80 -16.32
CA GLU A 104 -8.52 0.18 -17.17
C GLU A 104 -9.34 1.47 -17.29
N ILE A 105 -10.67 1.44 -17.15
CA ILE A 105 -11.51 2.62 -17.34
C ILE A 105 -12.80 2.51 -16.50
N ASP A 106 -12.92 3.33 -15.46
CA ASP A 106 -14.19 3.67 -14.79
C ASP A 106 -15.10 4.56 -15.68
N ALA A 107 -14.93 4.53 -17.01
CA ALA A 107 -15.68 5.35 -17.96
C ALA A 107 -16.72 4.60 -18.78
N VAL A 108 -16.98 3.31 -18.53
CA VAL A 108 -18.20 2.64 -19.02
C VAL A 108 -18.69 1.59 -18.00
N ARG A 109 -19.92 1.79 -17.50
CA ARG A 109 -20.67 0.94 -16.55
C ARG A 109 -20.95 -0.50 -17.04
N ALA A 110 -20.41 -0.91 -18.18
CA ALA A 110 -20.80 -2.12 -18.89
C ALA A 110 -19.72 -3.22 -18.90
N THR A 111 -18.62 -3.06 -18.18
CA THR A 111 -17.53 -4.06 -18.13
C THR A 111 -17.38 -4.78 -16.79
N THR A 112 -18.11 -4.37 -15.76
CA THR A 112 -18.20 -5.15 -14.52
C THR A 112 -19.28 -6.22 -14.67
N ASP A 113 -18.89 -7.42 -15.11
CA ASP A 113 -19.79 -8.58 -15.20
C ASP A 113 -20.07 -9.18 -13.81
N VAL A 114 -20.66 -8.37 -12.94
CA VAL A 114 -21.10 -8.77 -11.59
C VAL A 114 -22.54 -8.34 -11.31
N SER A 115 -23.24 -7.82 -12.32
CA SER A 115 -24.66 -7.51 -12.23
C SER A 115 -25.19 -7.30 -13.63
N GLU A 116 -26.02 -8.22 -14.13
CA GLU A 116 -26.91 -7.93 -15.26
C GLU A 116 -27.64 -6.62 -14.97
N VAL A 117 -27.35 -5.59 -15.76
CA VAL A 117 -28.07 -4.32 -15.70
C VAL A 117 -29.24 -4.42 -16.66
N GLY A 118 -30.33 -5.03 -16.17
CA GLY A 118 -31.61 -5.10 -16.88
C GLY A 118 -32.76 -5.08 -15.88
N ASP A 119 -33.78 -4.27 -16.18
CA ASP A 119 -34.99 -4.12 -15.36
C ASP A 119 -35.94 -5.34 -15.43
N MET A 120 -35.55 -6.40 -16.13
CA MET A 120 -36.36 -7.61 -16.29
C MET A 120 -35.61 -8.84 -15.80
N LYS A 121 -35.87 -9.22 -14.56
CA LYS A 121 -35.58 -10.56 -14.04
C LYS A 121 -36.87 -11.37 -14.12
N PRO A 122 -37.03 -12.34 -15.05
CA PRO A 122 -38.15 -13.26 -14.96
C PRO A 122 -37.90 -14.18 -13.75
N LEU A 123 -38.60 -13.91 -12.66
CA LEU A 123 -38.54 -14.72 -11.46
C LEU A 123 -39.27 -16.05 -11.74
N SER A 124 -38.53 -17.11 -12.05
CA SER A 124 -39.02 -18.48 -11.84
C SER A 124 -38.20 -19.13 -10.73
N THR A 125 -38.65 -18.90 -9.50
CA THR A 125 -38.56 -19.92 -8.45
C THR A 125 -39.27 -21.20 -8.92
N GLN A 126 -39.05 -22.30 -8.20
CA GLN A 126 -39.40 -23.71 -8.50
C GLN A 126 -38.28 -24.39 -9.34
N HIS A 127 -37.47 -25.32 -8.82
CA HIS A 127 -37.91 -26.52 -8.12
C HIS A 127 -36.74 -27.14 -7.34
N CYS A 128 -36.99 -27.50 -6.09
CA CYS A 128 -36.17 -28.41 -5.30
C CYS A 128 -36.45 -29.85 -5.76
N GLY A 129 -35.42 -30.65 -6.01
CA GLY A 129 -35.58 -32.09 -6.21
C GLY A 129 -34.37 -32.76 -6.86
N VAL A 130 -33.64 -33.51 -6.03
CA VAL A 130 -32.57 -34.52 -6.27
C VAL A 130 -31.29 -34.10 -6.98
#